data_AF-A0A4R9Q060-F1
#
_entry.id   AF-A0A4R9Q060-F1
#
_cell.length_a   1.000
_cell.length_b   1.000
_cell.length_c   1.000
_cell.angle_alpha   90.00
_cell.angle_beta   90.00
_cell.angle_gamma   90.00
#
_symmetry.space_group_name_H-M   'P 1'
#
loop_
_entity.id
_entity.type
_entity.pdbx_description
1 polymer ?
#
loop_
_entity_poly.entity_id
_entity_poly.type
_entity_poly.pdbx_seq_one_letter_code
_entity_poly.pdbx_strand_id
1 'polypeptide(L)'
;VAVIQGAGVSIAGVLAGLAAVNAVAAWLMLKYLPTNPFRDFVSILFRAFHHLEVEGLDNLKAAGPAPILALNHVSFLDGPLALTLTDEEPVFAIDHTIAQAWWMKPFL
;
A
#
# COMPACT_ATOMS: atom_id res chain seq x y z
N VAL A 1 -18.62 -6.73 20.91
CA VAL A 1 -19.45 -5.51 20.84
C VAL A 1 -20.79 -5.68 21.58
N ALA A 2 -21.65 -6.65 21.20
CA ALA A 2 -22.96 -6.85 21.83
C ALA A 2 -22.92 -7.05 23.37
N VAL A 3 -21.96 -7.82 23.89
CA VAL A 3 -21.78 -8.03 25.34
C VAL A 3 -21.37 -6.74 26.07
N ILE A 4 -20.52 -5.92 25.45
CA ILE A 4 -19.98 -4.68 26.03
C ILE A 4 -21.07 -3.59 26.07
N GLN A 5 -21.91 -3.54 25.04
CA GLN A 5 -23.10 -2.69 25.04
C GLN A 5 -24.15 -3.18 26.05
N GLY A 6 -24.31 -4.50 26.18
CA GLY A 6 -25.16 -5.12 27.22
C GLY A 6 -24.69 -4.83 28.65
N ALA A 7 -23.40 -4.55 28.85
CA ALA A 7 -22.83 -4.09 30.12
C ALA A 7 -22.98 -2.56 30.34
N GLY A 8 -23.70 -1.85 29.46
CA GLY A 8 -24.03 -0.42 29.62
C GLY A 8 -23.03 0.55 28.98
N VAL A 9 -22.02 0.08 28.25
CA VAL A 9 -21.09 0.97 27.53
C VAL A 9 -21.78 1.55 26.30
N SER A 10 -21.72 2.88 26.16
CA SER A 10 -22.31 3.59 25.02
C SER A 10 -21.66 3.19 23.69
N ILE A 11 -22.40 3.34 22.58
CA ILE A 11 -21.86 3.13 21.23
C ILE A 11 -20.60 3.98 21.01
N ALA A 12 -20.60 5.23 21.46
CA ALA A 12 -19.44 6.11 21.37
C ALA A 12 -18.24 5.54 22.14
N GLY A 13 -18.45 4.98 23.33
CA GLY A 13 -17.39 4.32 24.11
C GLY A 13 -16.82 3.08 23.40
N VAL A 14 -17.69 2.27 22.77
CA VAL A 14 -17.24 1.12 21.97
C VAL A 14 -16.42 1.56 20.76
N LEU A 15 -16.89 2.58 20.02
CA LEU A 15 -16.18 3.10 18.85
C LEU A 15 -14.83 3.71 19.24
N ALA A 16 -14.77 4.48 20.32
CA ALA A 16 -13.53 5.05 20.84
C ALA A 16 -12.54 3.94 21.28
N GLY A 17 -13.03 2.90 21.94
CA GLY A 17 -12.21 1.74 22.30
C GLY A 17 -11.65 1.01 21.08
N LEU A 18 -12.48 0.77 20.06
CA LEU A 18 -12.03 0.18 18.79
C LEU A 18 -11.00 1.06 18.09
N ALA A 19 -11.22 2.38 18.05
CA ALA A 19 -10.27 3.32 17.47
C ALA A 19 -8.91 3.25 18.19
N ALA A 20 -8.91 3.22 19.53
CA ALA A 20 -7.69 3.10 20.32
C ALA A 20 -6.95 1.78 20.07
N VAL A 21 -7.66 0.65 20.07
CA VAL A 21 -7.07 -0.68 19.80
C VAL A 21 -6.49 -0.75 18.39
N ASN A 22 -7.20 -0.22 17.38
CA ASN A 22 -6.70 -0.17 16.01
C ASN A 22 -5.48 0.74 15.86
N ALA A 23 -5.45 1.87 16.56
CA ALA A 23 -4.28 2.75 16.57
C ALA A 23 -3.04 2.07 17.17
N VAL A 24 -3.21 1.30 18.26
CA VAL A 24 -2.13 0.50 18.85
C VAL A 24 -1.69 -0.59 17.88
N ALA A 25 -2.62 -1.32 17.28
CA ALA A 25 -2.29 -2.35 16.28
C ALA A 25 -1.52 -1.76 15.09
N ALA A 26 -1.97 -0.62 14.55
CA ALA A 26 -1.29 0.09 13.47
C ALA A 26 0.14 0.51 13.86
N TRP A 27 0.33 1.04 15.06
CA TRP A 27 1.65 1.38 15.58
C TRP A 27 2.57 0.17 15.72
N LEU A 28 2.06 -0.95 16.25
CA LEU A 28 2.81 -2.20 16.35
C LEU A 28 3.20 -2.73 14.97
N MET A 29 2.29 -2.68 14.00
CA MET A 29 2.57 -3.05 12.62
C MET A 29 3.73 -2.23 12.04
N LEU A 30 3.66 -0.90 12.15
CA LEU A 30 4.73 0.00 11.67
C LEU A 30 6.09 -0.24 12.36
N LYS A 31 6.09 -0.71 13.61
CA LYS A 31 7.31 -0.92 14.38
C LYS A 31 7.96 -2.28 14.14
N TYR A 32 7.17 -3.32 13.92
CA TYR A 32 7.64 -4.71 13.98
C TYR A 32 7.54 -5.47 12.66
N LEU A 33 6.71 -5.04 11.70
CA LEU A 33 6.68 -5.69 10.39
C LEU A 33 7.89 -5.24 9.55
N PRO A 34 8.60 -6.16 8.89
CA PRO A 34 9.69 -5.84 7.98
C PRO A 34 9.15 -5.42 6.60
N THR A 35 8.15 -4.55 6.56
CA THR A 35 7.54 -4.04 5.33
C THR A 35 7.93 -2.58 5.10
N ASN A 36 7.79 -2.10 3.87
CA ASN A 36 7.96 -0.69 3.56
C ASN A 36 6.64 0.06 3.85
N PRO A 37 6.59 0.98 4.85
CA PRO A 37 5.35 1.66 5.22
C PRO A 37 4.72 2.46 4.08
N PHE A 38 5.55 2.99 3.17
CA PHE A 38 5.07 3.73 2.00
C PHE A 38 4.38 2.80 1.00
N ARG A 39 4.97 1.63 0.73
CA ARG A 39 4.36 0.60 -0.13
C ARG A 39 3.03 0.12 0.44
N ASP A 40 2.98 -0.15 1.76
CA ASP A 40 1.76 -0.59 2.44
C ASP A 40 0.67 0.47 2.34
N PHE A 41 1.01 1.75 2.56
CA PHE A 41 0.08 2.85 2.40
C PHE A 41 -0.49 2.93 0.97
N VAL A 42 0.37 2.84 -0.04
CA VAL A 42 -0.04 2.90 -1.45
C VAL A 42 -0.92 1.68 -1.80
N SER A 43 -0.56 0.48 -1.35
CA SER A 43 -1.35 -0.74 -1.53
C SER A 43 -2.75 -0.62 -0.92
N ILE A 44 -2.84 -0.10 0.32
CA ILE A 44 -4.12 0.16 0.99
C ILE A 44 -4.94 1.17 0.19
N LEU A 45 -4.34 2.26 -0.29
CA LEU A 45 -5.02 3.27 -1.09
C LEU A 45 -5.61 2.66 -2.37
N PHE A 46 -4.84 1.89 -3.13
CA PHE A 46 -5.33 1.22 -4.33
C PHE A 46 -6.43 0.20 -4.03
N ARG A 47 -6.29 -0.61 -2.98
CA ARG A 47 -7.30 -1.60 -2.61
C ARG A 47 -8.60 -0.95 -2.12
N ALA A 48 -8.50 0.11 -1.33
CA ALA A 48 -9.66 0.76 -0.72
C ALA A 48 -10.42 1.65 -1.71
N PHE A 49 -9.73 2.40 -2.57
CA PHE A 49 -10.35 3.42 -3.43
C PHE A 49 -10.42 3.02 -4.91
N HIS A 50 -9.55 2.11 -5.36
CA HIS A 50 -9.48 1.68 -6.76
C HIS A 50 -9.87 0.21 -6.96
N HIS A 51 -10.27 -0.51 -5.91
CA HIS A 51 -10.64 -1.92 -5.97
C HIS A 51 -9.58 -2.77 -6.69
N LEU A 52 -8.31 -2.60 -6.29
CA LEU A 52 -7.20 -3.32 -6.90
C LEU A 52 -7.34 -4.84 -6.73
N GLU A 53 -7.48 -5.52 -7.86
CA GLU A 53 -7.42 -6.98 -8.00
C GLU A 53 -6.10 -7.35 -8.69
N VAL A 54 -5.38 -8.33 -8.14
CA VAL A 54 -4.10 -8.80 -8.68
C VAL A 54 -4.21 -10.29 -8.92
N GLU A 55 -4.08 -10.69 -10.19
CA GLU A 55 -4.08 -12.09 -10.61
C GLU A 55 -2.68 -12.48 -11.11
N GLY A 56 -2.26 -13.72 -10.83
CA GLY A 56 -1.01 -14.26 -11.34
C GLY A 56 0.27 -13.68 -10.71
N LEU A 57 0.20 -13.16 -9.48
CA LEU A 57 1.37 -12.63 -8.76
C LEU A 57 2.53 -13.64 -8.62
N ASP A 58 2.23 -14.93 -8.60
CA ASP A 58 3.25 -15.98 -8.54
C ASP A 58 4.11 -16.07 -9.81
N ASN A 59 3.62 -15.60 -10.96
CA ASN A 59 4.41 -15.49 -12.18
C ASN A 59 5.56 -14.49 -12.01
N LEU A 60 5.35 -13.43 -11.22
CA LEU A 60 6.38 -12.45 -10.94
C LEU A 60 7.52 -13.06 -10.11
N LYS A 61 7.18 -13.89 -9.11
CA LYS A 61 8.18 -14.65 -8.33
C LYS A 61 8.94 -15.65 -9.19
N ALA A 62 8.27 -16.27 -10.16
CA ALA A 62 8.89 -17.23 -11.08
C ALA A 62 9.80 -16.56 -12.13
N ALA A 63 9.66 -15.25 -12.37
CA ALA A 63 10.40 -14.53 -13.40
C ALA A 63 11.88 -14.24 -13.05
N GLY A 64 12.32 -14.61 -11.84
CA GLY A 64 13.73 -14.53 -11.42
C GLY A 64 14.10 -13.22 -10.72
N PRO A 65 15.40 -12.91 -10.58
CA PRO A 65 15.88 -11.85 -9.69
C PRO A 65 15.69 -10.42 -10.21
N ALA A 66 15.50 -10.22 -11.52
CA ALA A 66 15.34 -8.88 -12.11
C ALA A 66 14.35 -8.92 -13.29
N PRO A 67 13.07 -9.20 -13.02
CA PRO A 67 12.06 -9.28 -14.08
C PRO A 67 11.75 -7.90 -14.64
N ILE A 68 11.49 -7.83 -15.95
CA ILE A 68 10.99 -6.62 -16.58
C ILE A 68 9.47 -6.61 -16.49
N LEU A 69 8.92 -5.67 -15.71
CA LEU A 69 7.49 -5.40 -15.62
C LEU A 69 7.07 -4.46 -16.75
N ALA A 70 6.48 -5.00 -17.81
CA ALA A 70 5.95 -4.22 -18.92
C ALA A 70 4.48 -3.83 -18.68
N LEU A 71 4.26 -2.63 -18.17
CA LEU A 71 2.91 -2.07 -17.97
C LEU A 71 2.38 -1.54 -19.31
N ASN A 72 1.07 -1.66 -19.54
CA ASN A 72 0.39 -1.09 -20.72
C ASN A 72 0.34 0.46 -20.71
N HIS A 73 0.89 1.07 -19.66
CA HIS A 73 1.06 2.50 -19.40
C HIS A 73 -0.11 3.40 -19.80
N VAL A 74 -1.16 3.40 -18.99
CA VAL A 74 -2.41 4.15 -19.23
C VAL A 74 -2.60 5.31 -18.26
N SER A 75 -1.81 5.37 -17.18
CA SER A 75 -1.95 6.39 -16.13
C SER A 75 -0.63 6.68 -15.42
N PHE A 76 -0.51 7.88 -14.83
CA PHE A 76 0.58 8.17 -13.88
C PHE A 76 0.52 7.29 -12.62
N LEU A 77 -0.64 6.68 -12.33
CA LEU A 77 -0.81 5.75 -11.23
C LEU A 77 -0.08 4.42 -11.44
N ASP A 78 0.38 4.12 -12.66
CA ASP A 78 1.02 2.84 -12.98
C ASP A 78 2.36 2.65 -12.23
N GLY A 79 3.11 3.74 -12.02
CA GLY A 79 4.35 3.72 -11.24
C GLY A 79 4.10 3.32 -9.78
N PRO A 80 3.28 4.08 -9.03
CA PRO A 80 2.86 3.71 -7.69
C PRO A 80 2.22 2.32 -7.61
N LEU A 81 1.44 1.91 -8.62
CA LEU A 81 0.85 0.57 -8.66
C LEU A 81 1.95 -0.51 -8.73
N ALA A 82 2.94 -0.35 -9.61
CA ALA A 82 4.05 -1.29 -9.74
C ALA A 82 4.85 -1.46 -8.44
N LEU A 83 5.01 -0.38 -7.65
CA LEU A 83 5.63 -0.45 -6.32
C LEU A 83 4.91 -1.43 -5.38
N THR A 84 3.60 -1.63 -5.55
CA THR A 84 2.81 -2.52 -4.69
C THR A 84 2.87 -3.99 -5.10
N LEU A 85 3.41 -4.30 -6.30
CA LEU A 85 3.41 -5.66 -6.85
C LEU A 85 4.65 -6.48 -6.46
N THR A 86 5.74 -5.84 -6.05
CA THR A 86 7.00 -6.52 -5.72
C THR A 86 7.58 -5.99 -4.43
N ASP A 87 8.31 -6.84 -3.71
CA ASP A 87 9.02 -6.44 -2.51
C ASP A 87 10.34 -5.71 -2.80
N GLU A 88 10.90 -5.95 -3.98
CA GLU A 88 12.09 -5.27 -4.49
C GLU A 88 11.78 -3.82 -4.87
N GLU A 89 12.79 -2.94 -4.86
CA GLU A 89 12.66 -1.57 -5.34
C GLU A 89 12.76 -1.53 -6.87
N PRO A 90 11.66 -1.30 -7.62
CA PRO A 90 11.71 -1.28 -9.07
C PRO A 90 12.40 -0.02 -9.57
N VAL A 91 13.20 -0.18 -10.63
CA VAL A 91 13.77 0.94 -11.40
C VAL A 91 12.84 1.26 -12.56
N PHE A 92 12.40 2.51 -12.65
CA PHE A 92 11.50 2.96 -13.71
C PHE A 92 12.28 3.62 -14.85
N ALA A 93 11.99 3.19 -16.08
CA ALA A 93 12.35 3.95 -17.26
C ALA A 93 11.29 5.04 -17.47
N ILE A 94 11.68 6.29 -17.28
CA ILE A 94 10.79 7.46 -17.43
C ILE A 94 11.32 8.42 -18.51
N ASP A 95 10.42 9.18 -19.12
CA ASP A 95 10.79 10.24 -20.05
C ASP A 95 11.63 11.34 -19.36
N HIS A 96 12.62 11.88 -20.07
CA HIS A 96 13.52 12.90 -19.53
C HIS A 96 12.78 14.16 -19.08
N THR A 97 11.74 14.58 -19.79
CA THR A 97 10.96 15.78 -19.45
C THR A 97 10.22 15.59 -18.13
N ILE A 98 9.64 14.40 -17.92
CA ILE A 98 9.00 14.03 -16.66
C ILE A 98 10.04 13.95 -15.53
N ALA A 99 11.22 13.39 -15.79
CA ALA A 99 12.30 13.33 -14.80
C ALA A 99 12.77 14.72 -14.32
N GLN A 100 12.68 15.75 -15.17
CA GLN A 100 13.01 17.13 -14.78
C GLN A 100 11.91 17.85 -14.00
N ALA A 101 10.69 17.30 -13.93
CA ALA A 101 9.59 17.91 -13.22
C ALA A 101 9.88 18.01 -11.72
N TRP A 102 9.58 19.17 -11.12
CA TRP A 102 9.92 19.45 -9.71
C TRP A 102 9.30 18.44 -8.74
N TRP A 103 8.10 17.94 -9.03
CA TRP A 103 7.38 16.99 -8.20
C TRP A 103 7.92 15.56 -8.33
N MET A 104 8.69 15.26 -9.37
CA MET A 104 9.29 13.94 -9.59
C MET A 104 10.63 13.78 -8.85
N LYS A 105 11.35 14.89 -8.61
CA LYS A 105 12.67 14.90 -7.95
C LYS A 105 12.75 14.21 -6.58
N PRO A 106 11.73 14.21 -5.71
CA PRO A 106 11.77 13.47 -4.46
C PRO A 106 11.78 11.94 -4.62
N PHE A 107 11.47 11.43 -5.82
CA PHE A 107 11.37 10.01 -6.15
C PHE A 107 12.49 9.51 -7.09
N LEU A 108 13.44 10.38 -7.45
CA LEU A 108 14.64 10.07 -8.24
C LEU A 108 15.87 10.02 -7.34
#